data_AF-Q1MRS3-F1
#
_entry.id   AF-Q1MRS3-F1
#
_cell.length_a   1.000
_cell.length_b   1.000
_cell.length_c   1.000
_cell.angle_alpha   90.00
_cell.angle_beta   90.00
_cell.angle_gamma   90.00
#
_symmetry.space_group_name_H-M   'P 1'
#
loop_
_entity.id
_entity.type
_entity.pdbx_description
1 polymer ?
#
loop_
_entity_poly.entity_id
_entity_poly.type
_entity_poly.pdbx_seq_one_letter_code
_entity_poly.pdbx_strand_id
1 'polypeptide(L)'
;MTKGTFLGVYASYSNKTATNTKKALKHYWFVWEDSNGYLVQLLDNTYQPIAEPQTLPLEIFKKNFINQPHILAAPITSLHPSSKNNTEKTITKYHKQYKTTLNTSQVTKNNFNVKKDMIIEQSEQVKHIDTQLRSEFTTALERWNSGDKLAPLKTFEGLSNVQEGIVPEHKHMFTDFGVNLRKNSLPKLAILHFKRAVELSPEDAHAHFNLARICYELGNLNEAEQHLERALSISPNLNVAIKFLGFIHDQKKYS
;
A
#
# COMPACT_ATOMS: atom_id res chain seq x y z
N MET A 1 21.23 17.37 27.30
CA MET A 1 20.05 18.20 26.94
C MET A 1 20.19 18.46 25.45
N THR A 2 19.31 18.02 24.56
CA THR A 2 17.83 18.03 24.58
C THR A 2 17.27 16.75 23.95
N LYS A 3 16.23 16.19 24.58
CA LYS A 3 15.46 15.03 24.10
C LYS A 3 14.49 15.55 23.03
N GLY A 4 14.57 15.06 21.79
CA GLY A 4 13.54 15.36 20.79
C GLY A 4 12.23 14.66 21.16
N THR A 5 11.13 15.40 21.28
CA THR A 5 9.81 14.85 21.58
C THR A 5 9.22 14.28 20.30
N PHE A 6 8.91 12.98 20.28
CA PHE A 6 8.22 12.39 19.14
C PHE A 6 6.79 12.93 19.04
N LEU A 7 6.45 13.51 17.89
CA LEU A 7 5.15 14.13 17.63
C LEU A 7 4.17 13.21 16.89
N GLY A 8 4.67 12.16 16.22
CA GLY A 8 3.85 11.21 15.49
C GLY A 8 4.17 11.13 13.99
N VAL A 9 3.20 10.62 13.22
CA VAL A 9 3.29 10.47 11.77
C VAL A 9 2.68 11.66 11.06
N TYR A 10 3.41 12.24 10.10
CA TYR A 10 2.97 13.38 9.28
C TYR A 10 3.02 13.01 7.81
N ALA A 11 2.21 13.68 6.99
CA ALA A 11 2.18 13.53 5.55
C ALA A 11 2.62 14.79 4.82
N SER A 12 3.38 14.64 3.73
CA SER A 12 3.69 15.72 2.79
C SER A 12 3.31 15.33 1.35
N TYR A 13 3.16 16.31 0.47
CA TYR A 13 2.72 16.12 -0.92
C TYR A 13 3.75 16.70 -1.88
N SER A 14 4.10 15.96 -2.93
CA SER A 14 4.90 16.52 -4.03
C SER A 14 4.02 17.33 -4.99
N ASN A 15 4.55 18.46 -5.48
CA ASN A 15 3.82 19.35 -6.38
C ASN A 15 3.58 18.71 -7.76
N LYS A 16 2.45 19.09 -8.37
CA LYS A 16 2.09 18.75 -9.76
C LYS A 16 3.10 19.39 -10.72
N THR A 17 3.68 18.59 -11.62
CA THR A 17 4.34 19.13 -12.81
C THR A 17 3.29 19.69 -13.78
N ALA A 18 3.62 20.77 -14.48
CA ALA A 18 2.68 21.55 -15.33
C ALA A 18 2.06 20.76 -16.50
N THR A 19 2.57 19.56 -16.79
CA THR A 19 2.03 18.66 -17.79
C THR A 19 1.52 17.39 -17.11
N ASN A 20 0.26 17.06 -17.36
CA ASN A 20 -0.51 15.89 -16.90
C ASN A 20 -1.17 15.92 -15.51
N THR A 21 -2.46 15.61 -15.57
CA THR A 21 -3.52 15.51 -14.56
C THR A 21 -3.34 14.36 -13.54
N LYS A 22 -2.12 14.05 -13.07
CA LYS A 22 -1.90 13.01 -12.03
C LYS A 22 -2.01 13.58 -10.61
N LYS A 23 -2.69 12.84 -9.72
CA LYS A 23 -2.87 13.16 -8.28
C LYS A 23 -1.51 13.38 -7.60
N ALA A 24 -1.42 14.35 -6.68
CA ALA A 24 -0.20 14.61 -5.90
C ALA A 24 0.22 13.38 -5.10
N LEU A 25 1.50 13.02 -5.13
CA LEU A 25 2.04 11.86 -4.42
C LEU A 25 2.21 12.19 -2.94
N LYS A 26 1.66 11.35 -2.06
CA LYS A 26 1.68 11.50 -0.60
C LYS A 26 2.85 10.71 -0.02
N HIS A 27 3.63 11.33 0.87
CA HIS A 27 4.76 10.72 1.58
C HIS A 27 4.52 10.79 3.09
N TYR A 28 4.96 9.78 3.84
CA TYR A 28 4.80 9.71 5.30
C TYR A 28 6.13 9.89 6.03
N TRP A 29 6.07 10.48 7.22
CA TRP A 29 7.25 10.89 7.98
C TRP A 29 7.03 10.66 9.47
N PHE A 30 8.03 10.12 10.16
CA PHE A 30 8.14 10.32 11.60
C PHE A 30 8.67 11.72 11.88
N VAL A 31 8.11 12.39 12.89
CA VAL A 31 8.49 13.75 13.25
C VAL A 31 8.82 13.83 14.72
N TRP A 32 9.92 14.51 15.04
CA TRP A 32 10.31 14.91 16.38
C TRP A 32 10.50 16.42 16.44
N GLU A 33 10.25 17.00 17.61
CA GLU A 33 10.55 18.40 17.91
C GLU A 33 11.68 18.47 18.94
N ASP A 34 12.74 19.21 18.62
CA ASP A 34 13.82 19.51 19.54
C ASP A 34 14.05 21.02 19.67
N SER A 35 15.08 21.43 20.43
CA SER A 35 15.41 22.85 20.63
C SER A 35 15.89 23.57 19.36
N ASN A 36 16.21 22.85 18.29
CA ASN A 36 16.75 23.36 17.03
C ASN A 36 15.73 23.28 15.88
N GLY A 37 14.53 22.72 16.10
CA GLY A 37 13.43 22.67 15.13
C GLY A 37 12.77 21.30 15.04
N TYR A 38 12.37 20.91 13.82
CA TYR A 38 11.77 19.60 13.56
C TYR A 38 12.78 18.66 12.93
N LEU A 39 12.87 17.44 13.44
CA LEU A 39 13.52 16.32 12.80
C LEU A 39 12.44 15.49 12.09
N VAL A 40 12.65 15.18 10.82
CA VAL A 40 11.73 14.39 10.01
C VAL A 40 12.45 13.19 9.42
N GLN A 41 11.82 12.03 9.42
CA GLN A 41 12.37 10.80 8.88
C GLN A 41 11.36 10.14 7.93
N LEU A 42 11.77 9.92 6.69
CA LEU A 42 10.90 9.38 5.64
C LEU A 42 10.56 7.90 5.91
N LEU A 43 9.30 7.56 5.67
CA LEU A 43 8.75 6.22 5.83
C LEU A 43 8.33 5.60 4.49
N ASP A 44 8.34 4.28 4.43
CA ASP A 44 7.70 3.51 3.35
C ASP A 44 6.18 3.34 3.55
N ASN A 45 5.54 2.59 2.65
CA ASN A 45 4.10 2.30 2.68
C ASN A 45 3.69 1.39 3.87
N THR A 46 4.66 0.80 4.58
CA THR A 46 4.46 0.00 5.81
C THR A 46 4.84 0.77 7.07
N TYR A 47 5.12 2.07 6.94
CA TYR A 47 5.55 2.98 8.00
C TYR A 47 6.90 2.63 8.64
N GLN A 48 7.79 1.96 7.89
CA GLN A 48 9.16 1.70 8.31
C GLN A 48 10.10 2.80 7.83
N PRO A 49 11.07 3.24 8.65
CA PRO A 49 12.04 4.25 8.24
C PRO A 49 12.93 3.79 7.08
N ILE A 50 12.99 4.58 6.01
CA ILE A 50 13.81 4.29 4.82
C ILE A 50 14.96 5.28 4.60
N ALA A 51 15.00 6.35 5.39
CA ALA A 51 16.04 7.37 5.33
C ALA A 51 16.53 7.75 6.72
N GLU A 52 17.71 8.37 6.79
CA GLU A 52 18.19 9.00 8.02
C GLU A 52 17.33 10.23 8.37
N PRO A 53 17.12 10.54 9.65
CA PRO A 53 16.42 11.75 10.07
C PRO A 53 17.10 13.02 9.56
N GLN A 54 16.31 13.99 9.12
CA GLN A 54 16.77 15.28 8.61
C GLN A 54 16.14 16.42 9.38
N THR A 55 16.88 17.50 9.61
CA THR A 55 16.35 18.69 10.26
C THR A 55 15.63 19.58 9.24
N LEU A 56 14.45 20.09 9.61
CA LEU A 56 13.61 20.94 8.79
C LEU A 56 13.28 22.25 9.52
N PRO A 57 13.40 23.41 8.85
CA PRO A 57 12.96 24.69 9.41
C PRO A 57 11.45 24.72 9.71
N LEU A 58 11.08 25.39 10.81
CA LEU A 58 9.69 25.58 11.29
C LEU A 58 8.72 26.00 10.19
N GLU A 59 9.11 27.00 9.39
CA GLU A 59 8.28 27.56 8.32
C GLU A 59 7.99 26.54 7.20
N ILE A 60 8.97 25.71 6.86
CA ILE A 60 8.81 24.68 5.82
C ILE A 60 7.96 23.53 6.36
N PHE A 61 8.14 23.17 7.64
CA PHE A 61 7.37 22.12 8.30
C PHE A 61 5.88 22.47 8.34
N LYS A 62 5.52 23.61 8.93
CA LYS A 62 4.12 24.03 9.09
C LYS A 62 3.36 24.18 7.78
N LYS A 63 4.07 24.56 6.70
CA LYS A 63 3.45 24.77 5.38
C LYS A 63 3.18 23.46 4.64
N ASN A 64 4.01 22.44 4.81
CA ASN A 64 4.06 21.29 3.90
C ASN A 64 3.73 19.94 4.56
N PHE A 65 3.63 19.89 5.91
CA PHE A 65 3.41 18.66 6.66
C PHE A 65 2.07 18.68 7.39
N ILE A 66 1.29 17.62 7.23
CA ILE A 66 -0.04 17.46 7.82
C ILE A 66 -0.01 16.26 8.78
N ASN A 67 -0.34 16.50 10.06
CA ASN A 67 -0.39 15.44 11.07
C ASN A 67 -1.40 14.34 10.67
N GLN A 68 -1.06 13.07 10.87
CA GLN A 68 -1.88 11.90 10.57
C GLN A 68 -2.12 11.07 11.86
N PRO A 69 -2.95 11.56 12.80
CA PRO A 69 -3.11 10.95 14.12
C PRO A 69 -3.74 9.53 14.10
N HIS A 70 -4.31 9.11 12.97
CA HIS A 70 -4.86 7.77 12.79
C HIS A 70 -3.79 6.69 12.51
N ILE A 71 -2.54 7.08 12.24
CA ILE A 71 -1.44 6.15 11.97
C ILE A 71 -0.65 5.93 13.27
N LEU A 72 -0.84 4.77 13.89
CA LEU A 72 -0.24 4.39 15.17
C LEU A 72 1.13 3.71 15.00
N ALA A 73 2.04 4.36 14.28
CA ALA A 73 3.41 3.88 14.06
C ALA A 73 4.42 4.67 14.90
N ALA A 74 5.43 3.99 15.42
CA ALA A 74 6.50 4.58 16.21
C ALA A 74 7.86 3.94 15.87
N PRO A 75 8.98 4.67 16.05
CA PRO A 75 10.31 4.14 15.77
C PRO A 75 10.72 3.08 16.81
N ILE A 76 11.28 1.96 16.35
CA ILE A 76 11.75 0.85 17.21
C ILE A 76 12.98 1.27 18.04
N THR A 77 13.78 2.19 17.52
CA THR A 77 14.94 2.76 18.22
C THR A 77 14.59 4.18 18.66
N SER A 78 14.51 4.42 19.96
CA SER A 78 14.55 5.80 20.46
C SER A 78 15.86 6.40 20.00
N LEU A 79 15.83 7.47 19.21
CA LEU A 79 17.03 8.23 18.85
C LEU A 79 17.66 8.77 20.14
N HIS A 80 18.66 8.07 20.68
CA HIS A 80 19.56 8.63 21.67
C HIS A 80 20.99 8.14 21.40
N PRO A 81 21.94 9.08 21.15
CA PRO A 81 23.35 8.79 21.29
C PRO A 81 23.74 8.86 22.79
N SER A 82 24.61 7.93 23.19
CA SER A 82 25.38 7.82 24.44
C SER A 82 24.65 7.40 25.73
N SER A 83 24.71 6.10 26.02
CA SER A 83 25.31 5.57 27.26
C SER A 83 25.44 4.05 27.10
N LYS A 84 26.65 3.60 26.76
CA LYS A 84 27.06 2.23 27.06
C LYS A 84 26.82 1.99 28.56
N ASN A 85 26.07 0.94 28.90
CA ASN A 85 26.53 -0.12 29.79
C ASN A 85 25.43 -1.17 29.97
N ASN A 86 25.87 -2.43 29.87
CA ASN A 86 25.17 -3.68 30.21
C ASN A 86 24.39 -4.46 29.14
N THR A 87 24.89 -4.51 27.90
CA THR A 87 24.72 -5.70 27.03
C THR A 87 25.97 -6.05 26.20
N GLU A 88 27.17 -5.68 26.68
CA GLU A 88 28.45 -5.85 25.95
C GLU A 88 29.00 -7.29 25.84
N LYS A 89 28.28 -8.35 26.25
CA LYS A 89 28.77 -9.74 26.10
C LYS A 89 28.25 -10.51 24.88
N THR A 90 27.26 -10.00 24.15
CA THR A 90 26.73 -10.69 22.95
C THR A 90 27.15 -10.03 21.63
N ILE A 91 27.62 -8.77 21.69
CA ILE A 91 27.81 -7.90 20.51
C ILE A 91 29.24 -7.98 19.91
N THR A 92 30.23 -8.46 20.67
CA THR A 92 31.63 -8.57 20.21
C THR A 92 31.82 -9.59 19.09
N LYS A 93 30.88 -10.53 18.89
CA LYS A 93 30.95 -11.50 17.77
C LYS A 93 30.51 -10.88 16.43
N TYR A 94 29.63 -9.87 16.44
CA TYR A 94 29.10 -9.24 15.22
C TYR A 94 29.97 -8.08 14.71
N HIS A 95 30.69 -7.36 15.58
CA HIS A 95 31.47 -6.18 15.17
C HIS A 95 32.82 -6.46 14.48
N LYS A 96 33.32 -7.69 14.48
CA LYS A 96 34.57 -8.02 13.77
C LYS A 96 34.38 -8.17 12.26
N GLN A 97 33.15 -8.39 11.80
CA GLN A 97 32.84 -8.62 10.39
C GLN A 97 32.50 -7.34 9.60
N TYR A 98 32.06 -6.27 10.28
CA TYR A 98 31.62 -5.02 9.63
C TYR A 98 32.68 -3.91 9.55
N LYS A 99 33.86 -4.08 10.16
CA LYS A 99 34.89 -3.02 10.21
C LYS A 99 35.92 -3.04 9.07
N THR A 100 35.83 -3.99 8.13
CA THR A 100 36.78 -4.10 7.01
C THR A 100 36.34 -3.40 5.72
N THR A 101 35.22 -2.67 5.69
CA THR A 101 34.67 -2.15 4.41
C THR A 101 34.21 -0.70 4.43
N LEU A 102 34.83 0.18 5.22
CA LEU A 102 34.53 1.62 5.16
C LEU A 102 35.80 2.46 5.23
N ASN A 103 36.51 2.51 4.10
CA ASN A 103 37.48 3.55 3.78
C ASN A 103 37.31 3.89 2.29
N THR A 104 36.36 4.76 1.94
CA THR A 104 36.37 5.55 0.69
C THR A 104 35.23 6.58 0.65
N SER A 105 35.57 7.84 0.91
CA SER A 105 34.69 9.01 0.84
C SER A 105 34.42 9.50 -0.60
N GLN A 106 34.10 8.57 -1.51
CA GLN A 106 33.56 8.86 -2.86
C GLN A 106 32.25 8.11 -3.15
N VAL A 107 31.81 7.21 -2.25
CA VAL A 107 30.67 6.29 -2.48
C VAL A 107 29.30 6.91 -2.17
N THR A 108 29.22 8.04 -1.48
CA THR A 108 27.94 8.59 -0.97
C THR A 108 27.07 9.27 -2.03
N LYS A 109 27.65 9.84 -3.11
CA LYS A 109 26.86 10.32 -4.26
C LYS A 109 26.38 9.19 -5.17
N ASN A 110 27.18 8.13 -5.33
CA ASN A 110 26.77 6.96 -6.09
C ASN A 110 25.68 6.15 -5.38
N ASN A 111 25.73 5.98 -4.05
CA ASN A 111 24.68 5.25 -3.33
C ASN A 111 23.32 5.96 -3.33
N PHE A 112 23.28 7.29 -3.36
CA PHE A 112 22.02 8.05 -3.42
C PHE A 112 21.40 7.98 -4.82
N ASN A 113 22.22 8.08 -5.87
CA ASN A 113 21.77 7.87 -7.24
C ASN A 113 21.34 6.41 -7.45
N VAL A 114 22.13 5.43 -7.03
CA VAL A 114 21.77 4.00 -7.11
C VAL A 114 20.48 3.69 -6.35
N LYS A 115 20.26 4.21 -5.13
CA LYS A 115 18.99 4.01 -4.41
C LYS A 115 17.81 4.72 -5.07
N LYS A 116 18.00 5.93 -5.60
CA LYS A 116 16.98 6.65 -6.35
C LYS A 116 16.64 5.93 -7.65
N ASP A 117 17.64 5.46 -8.37
CA ASP A 117 17.52 4.68 -9.59
C ASP A 117 16.85 3.33 -9.31
N MET A 118 17.15 2.68 -8.18
CA MET A 118 16.49 1.44 -7.75
C MET A 118 15.02 1.67 -7.37
N ILE A 119 14.68 2.79 -6.73
CA ILE A 119 13.28 3.16 -6.44
C ILE A 119 12.53 3.53 -7.73
N ILE A 120 13.20 4.23 -8.65
CA ILE A 120 12.64 4.54 -9.98
C ILE A 120 12.42 3.25 -10.75
N GLU A 121 13.41 2.35 -10.81
CA GLU A 121 13.33 1.04 -11.45
C GLU A 121 12.21 0.18 -10.85
N GLN A 122 12.08 0.12 -9.53
CA GLN A 122 10.96 -0.56 -8.88
C GLN A 122 9.61 0.07 -9.25
N SER A 123 9.52 1.41 -9.28
CA SER A 123 8.28 2.09 -9.68
C SER A 123 7.94 1.90 -11.15
N GLU A 124 8.93 1.80 -12.02
CA GLU A 124 8.77 1.53 -13.45
C GLU A 124 8.42 0.05 -13.68
N GLN A 125 8.98 -0.88 -12.90
CA GLN A 125 8.59 -2.29 -12.94
C GLN A 125 7.14 -2.51 -12.51
N VAL A 126 6.69 -1.84 -11.43
CA VAL A 126 5.28 -1.87 -11.00
C VAL A 126 4.38 -1.33 -12.12
N LYS A 127 4.71 -0.18 -12.71
CA LYS A 127 3.93 0.35 -13.84
C LYS A 127 3.96 -0.56 -15.07
N HIS A 128 5.10 -1.17 -15.36
CA HIS A 128 5.28 -2.05 -16.51
C HIS A 128 4.40 -3.29 -16.38
N ILE A 129 4.42 -3.93 -15.21
CA ILE A 129 3.56 -5.10 -14.91
C ILE A 129 2.08 -4.71 -14.95
N ASP A 130 1.70 -3.60 -14.32
CA ASP A 130 0.32 -3.09 -14.36
C ASP A 130 -0.15 -2.86 -15.81
N THR A 131 0.68 -2.21 -16.62
CA THR A 131 0.38 -1.91 -18.03
C THR A 131 0.27 -3.19 -18.86
N GLN A 132 1.21 -4.13 -18.68
CA GLN A 132 1.23 -5.39 -19.40
C GLN A 132 -0.03 -6.21 -19.11
N LEU A 133 -0.36 -6.42 -17.83
CA LEU A 133 -1.50 -7.24 -17.42
C LEU A 133 -2.83 -6.58 -17.81
N ARG A 134 -2.92 -5.25 -17.75
CA ARG A 134 -4.10 -4.52 -18.24
C ARG A 134 -4.27 -4.63 -19.75
N SER A 135 -3.17 -4.59 -20.50
CA SER A 135 -3.19 -4.80 -21.96
C SER A 135 -3.72 -6.18 -22.29
N GLU A 136 -3.17 -7.22 -21.66
CA GLU A 136 -3.60 -8.61 -21.84
C GLU A 136 -5.09 -8.79 -21.47
N PHE A 137 -5.52 -8.22 -20.34
CA PHE A 137 -6.92 -8.25 -19.92
C PHE A 137 -7.85 -7.56 -20.93
N THR A 138 -7.42 -6.43 -21.50
CA THR A 138 -8.21 -5.67 -22.49
C THR A 138 -8.35 -6.46 -23.79
N THR A 139 -7.26 -7.06 -24.28
CA THR A 139 -7.31 -7.95 -25.46
C THR A 139 -8.23 -9.15 -25.22
N ALA A 140 -8.20 -9.73 -24.01
CA ALA A 140 -9.12 -10.81 -23.65
C ALA A 140 -10.59 -10.35 -23.66
N LEU A 141 -10.89 -9.14 -23.15
CA LEU A 141 -12.22 -8.55 -23.22
C LEU A 141 -12.68 -8.27 -24.65
N GLU A 142 -11.80 -7.78 -25.53
CA GLU A 142 -12.11 -7.55 -26.94
C GLU A 142 -12.52 -8.86 -27.63
N ARG A 143 -11.75 -9.93 -27.42
CA ARG A 143 -12.07 -11.27 -27.92
C ARG A 143 -13.37 -11.83 -27.35
N TRP A 144 -13.61 -11.61 -26.05
CA TRP A 144 -14.86 -12.00 -25.40
C TRP A 144 -16.06 -11.33 -26.08
N ASN A 145 -15.94 -10.04 -26.40
CA ASN A 145 -16.98 -9.27 -27.07
C ASN A 145 -17.13 -9.64 -28.55
N SER A 146 -16.06 -10.11 -29.21
CA SER A 146 -16.11 -10.60 -30.59
C SER A 146 -16.69 -12.01 -30.73
N GLY A 147 -17.06 -12.67 -29.62
CA GLY A 147 -17.70 -13.98 -29.61
C GLY A 147 -16.77 -15.17 -29.38
N ASP A 148 -15.46 -14.96 -29.32
CA ASP A 148 -14.51 -16.00 -28.88
C ASP A 148 -14.54 -16.11 -27.36
N LYS A 149 -15.06 -17.22 -26.83
CA LYS A 149 -15.30 -17.38 -25.39
C LYS A 149 -14.21 -18.16 -24.68
N LEU A 150 -13.61 -19.17 -25.32
CA LEU A 150 -12.78 -20.14 -24.61
C LEU A 150 -11.41 -19.57 -24.24
N ALA A 151 -10.76 -18.86 -25.16
CA ALA A 151 -9.44 -18.28 -24.89
C ALA A 151 -9.49 -17.14 -23.85
N PRO A 152 -10.44 -16.18 -23.91
CA PRO A 152 -10.55 -15.14 -22.89
C PRO A 152 -10.80 -15.66 -21.48
N LEU A 153 -11.63 -16.69 -21.32
CA LEU A 153 -11.90 -17.30 -20.01
C LEU A 153 -10.61 -17.81 -19.35
N LYS A 154 -9.76 -18.51 -20.12
CA LYS A 154 -8.47 -18.98 -19.65
C LYS A 154 -7.53 -17.82 -19.30
N THR A 155 -7.53 -16.76 -20.10
CA THR A 155 -6.74 -15.56 -19.81
C THR A 155 -7.19 -14.88 -18.51
N PHE A 156 -8.48 -14.68 -18.30
CA PHE A 156 -8.99 -14.06 -17.07
C PHE A 156 -8.60 -14.86 -15.82
N GLU A 157 -8.75 -16.18 -15.85
CA GLU A 157 -8.32 -17.06 -14.77
C GLU A 157 -6.79 -16.98 -14.56
N GLY A 158 -6.01 -17.06 -15.65
CA GLY A 158 -4.55 -16.96 -15.60
C GLY A 158 -4.07 -15.65 -14.97
N LEU A 159 -4.66 -14.52 -15.35
CA LEU A 159 -4.36 -13.20 -14.79
C LEU A 159 -4.62 -13.12 -13.29
N SER A 160 -5.64 -13.81 -12.78
CA SER A 160 -5.91 -13.88 -11.33
C SER A 160 -4.82 -14.63 -10.56
N ASN A 161 -4.11 -15.57 -11.21
CA ASN A 161 -3.09 -16.42 -10.61
C ASN A 161 -1.67 -15.88 -10.74
N VAL A 162 -1.47 -14.73 -11.39
CA VAL A 162 -0.14 -14.10 -11.49
C VAL A 162 0.32 -13.69 -10.10
N GLN A 163 1.49 -14.18 -9.69
CA GLN A 163 2.15 -13.86 -8.42
C GLN A 163 3.47 -13.11 -8.63
N GLU A 164 4.17 -13.38 -9.73
CA GLU A 164 5.47 -12.79 -10.02
C GLU A 164 5.36 -11.27 -10.22
N GLY A 165 6.18 -10.52 -9.49
CA GLY A 165 6.22 -9.07 -9.56
C GLY A 165 4.94 -8.36 -9.08
N ILE A 166 3.99 -9.08 -8.48
CA ILE A 166 2.78 -8.49 -7.94
C ILE A 166 3.02 -7.95 -6.53
N VAL A 167 2.79 -6.65 -6.36
CA VAL A 167 2.91 -5.91 -5.10
C VAL A 167 1.56 -5.28 -4.70
N PRO A 168 1.39 -4.81 -3.44
CA PRO A 168 0.15 -4.19 -2.95
C PRO A 168 -0.40 -3.06 -3.83
N GLU A 169 0.46 -2.31 -4.52
CA GLU A 169 0.10 -1.23 -5.43
C GLU A 169 -0.78 -1.70 -6.61
N HIS A 170 -0.70 -2.98 -6.99
CA HIS A 170 -1.53 -3.56 -8.06
C HIS A 170 -2.97 -3.87 -7.63
N LYS A 171 -3.34 -3.66 -6.35
CA LYS A 171 -4.71 -3.95 -5.86
C LYS A 171 -5.82 -3.30 -6.70
N HIS A 172 -5.57 -2.10 -7.21
CA HIS A 172 -6.55 -1.35 -8.00
C HIS A 172 -6.78 -2.00 -9.36
N MET A 173 -5.74 -2.57 -9.98
CA MET A 173 -5.86 -3.33 -11.23
C MET A 173 -6.75 -4.56 -11.06
N PHE A 174 -6.52 -5.36 -10.01
CA PHE A 174 -7.38 -6.51 -9.72
C PHE A 174 -8.82 -6.09 -9.39
N THR A 175 -9.01 -4.95 -8.71
CA THR A 175 -10.35 -4.39 -8.48
C THR A 175 -11.03 -4.02 -9.81
N ASP A 176 -10.30 -3.36 -10.73
CA ASP A 176 -10.82 -2.96 -12.05
C ASP A 176 -11.19 -4.19 -12.90
N PHE A 177 -10.37 -5.24 -12.87
CA PHE A 177 -10.65 -6.51 -13.56
C PHE A 177 -11.92 -7.15 -13.03
N GLY A 178 -12.06 -7.25 -11.70
CA GLY A 178 -13.27 -7.77 -11.06
C GLY A 178 -14.52 -6.99 -11.45
N VAL A 179 -14.46 -5.66 -11.44
CA VAL A 179 -15.58 -4.79 -11.85
C VAL A 179 -15.97 -5.00 -13.31
N ASN A 180 -14.98 -5.11 -14.22
CA ASN A 180 -15.23 -5.34 -15.63
C ASN A 180 -15.84 -6.72 -15.90
N LEU A 181 -15.31 -7.78 -15.29
CA LEU A 181 -15.86 -9.13 -15.44
C LEU A 181 -17.29 -9.23 -14.91
N ARG A 182 -17.56 -8.62 -13.76
CA ARG A 182 -18.92 -8.55 -13.20
C ARG A 182 -19.89 -7.85 -14.14
N LYS A 183 -19.48 -6.72 -14.75
CA LYS A 183 -20.29 -6.00 -15.76
C LYS A 183 -20.52 -6.81 -17.04
N ASN A 184 -19.64 -7.74 -17.36
CA ASN A 184 -19.75 -8.64 -18.52
C ASN A 184 -20.44 -9.97 -18.16
N SER A 185 -21.19 -10.02 -17.06
CA SER A 185 -21.92 -11.22 -16.61
C SER A 185 -21.02 -12.44 -16.37
N LEU A 186 -19.78 -12.20 -15.91
CA LEU A 186 -18.80 -13.23 -15.56
C LEU A 186 -18.49 -13.23 -14.04
N PRO A 187 -19.48 -13.44 -13.15
CA PRO A 187 -19.28 -13.27 -11.72
C PRO A 187 -18.32 -14.30 -11.10
N LYS A 188 -18.26 -15.51 -11.65
CA LYS A 188 -17.34 -16.58 -11.21
C LYS A 188 -15.87 -16.25 -11.45
N LEU A 189 -15.56 -15.43 -12.45
CA LEU A 189 -14.20 -14.94 -12.68
C LEU A 189 -13.95 -13.65 -11.89
N ALA A 190 -14.94 -12.77 -11.80
CA ALA A 190 -14.83 -11.52 -11.05
C ALA A 190 -14.41 -11.75 -9.59
N ILE A 191 -14.95 -12.80 -8.93
CA ILE A 191 -14.58 -13.14 -7.56
C ILE A 191 -13.10 -13.47 -7.39
N LEU A 192 -12.45 -14.09 -8.38
CA LEU A 192 -11.02 -14.40 -8.33
C LEU A 192 -10.19 -13.12 -8.22
N HIS A 193 -10.51 -12.11 -9.04
CA HIS A 193 -9.79 -10.83 -9.01
C HIS A 193 -10.12 -10.00 -7.77
N PHE A 194 -11.36 -10.02 -7.27
CA PHE A 194 -11.67 -9.37 -6.00
C PHE A 194 -10.95 -10.02 -4.81
N LYS A 195 -10.78 -11.35 -4.80
CA LYS A 195 -9.95 -12.04 -3.81
C LYS A 195 -8.50 -11.56 -3.86
N ARG A 196 -7.91 -11.46 -5.06
CA ARG A 196 -6.55 -10.89 -5.23
C ARG A 196 -6.45 -9.45 -4.71
N ALA A 197 -7.45 -8.61 -4.95
CA ALA A 197 -7.46 -7.24 -4.43
C ALA A 197 -7.46 -7.21 -2.88
N VAL A 198 -8.20 -8.13 -2.24
CA VAL A 198 -8.22 -8.28 -0.77
C VAL A 198 -6.90 -8.86 -0.25
N GLU A 199 -6.31 -9.85 -0.91
CA GLU A 199 -4.99 -10.39 -0.54
C GLU A 199 -3.89 -9.32 -0.56
N LEU A 200 -3.94 -8.41 -1.53
CA LEU A 200 -3.01 -7.28 -1.67
C LEU A 200 -3.32 -6.11 -0.72
N SER A 201 -4.52 -6.05 -0.14
CA SER A 201 -4.93 -5.02 0.79
C SER A 201 -6.01 -5.51 1.76
N PRO A 202 -5.62 -6.30 2.77
CA PRO A 202 -6.56 -6.89 3.73
C PRO A 202 -7.18 -5.86 4.69
N GLU A 203 -6.66 -4.63 4.72
CA GLU A 203 -7.18 -3.50 5.51
C GLU A 203 -7.91 -2.47 4.63
N ASP A 204 -8.31 -2.84 3.41
CA ASP A 204 -9.10 -1.97 2.53
C ASP A 204 -10.59 -2.31 2.61
N ALA A 205 -11.34 -1.45 3.29
CA ALA A 205 -12.79 -1.61 3.46
C ALA A 205 -13.53 -1.69 2.11
N HIS A 206 -13.07 -0.99 1.07
CA HIS A 206 -13.70 -1.02 -0.25
C HIS A 206 -13.40 -2.32 -0.99
N ALA A 207 -12.20 -2.90 -0.82
CA ALA A 207 -11.87 -4.20 -1.37
C ALA A 207 -12.78 -5.30 -0.79
N HIS A 208 -12.96 -5.30 0.54
CA HIS A 208 -13.89 -6.19 1.22
C HIS A 208 -15.35 -5.97 0.79
N PHE A 209 -15.80 -4.72 0.66
CA PHE A 209 -17.14 -4.41 0.15
C PHE A 209 -17.37 -4.95 -1.28
N ASN A 210 -16.39 -4.81 -2.18
CA ASN A 210 -16.50 -5.34 -3.54
C ASN A 210 -16.55 -6.88 -3.56
N LEU A 211 -15.77 -7.54 -2.70
CA LEU A 211 -15.80 -8.99 -2.55
C LEU A 211 -17.14 -9.46 -1.97
N ALA A 212 -17.70 -8.74 -1.00
CA ALA A 212 -19.03 -9.04 -0.47
C ALA A 212 -20.11 -8.96 -1.56
N ARG A 213 -20.05 -7.92 -2.40
CA ARG A 213 -20.99 -7.74 -3.51
C ARG A 213 -20.96 -8.89 -4.49
N ILE A 214 -19.77 -9.39 -4.85
CA ILE A 214 -19.70 -10.51 -5.79
C ILE A 214 -20.12 -11.83 -5.13
N CYS A 215 -19.82 -12.04 -3.84
CA CYS A 215 -20.31 -13.20 -3.09
C CYS A 215 -21.85 -13.22 -3.07
N TYR A 216 -22.48 -12.06 -2.84
CA TYR A 216 -23.94 -11.93 -2.91
C TYR A 216 -24.48 -12.27 -4.31
N GLU A 217 -23.88 -11.73 -5.38
CA GLU A 217 -24.29 -12.03 -6.76
C GLU A 217 -24.13 -13.52 -7.13
N LEU A 218 -23.24 -14.24 -6.45
CA LEU A 218 -23.05 -15.69 -6.58
C LEU A 218 -23.96 -16.52 -5.66
N GLY A 219 -24.79 -15.89 -4.83
CA GLY A 219 -25.68 -16.55 -3.87
C GLY A 219 -25.01 -16.94 -2.55
N ASN A 220 -23.74 -16.57 -2.34
CA ASN A 220 -22.99 -16.87 -1.12
C ASN A 220 -23.28 -15.82 -0.04
N LEU A 221 -24.49 -15.81 0.50
CA LEU A 221 -24.94 -14.80 1.49
C LEU A 221 -24.06 -14.74 2.75
N ASN A 222 -23.58 -15.89 3.23
CA ASN A 222 -22.73 -15.96 4.42
C ASN A 222 -21.34 -15.32 4.18
N GLU A 223 -20.71 -15.58 3.03
CA GLU A 223 -19.42 -14.94 2.70
C GLU A 223 -19.60 -13.43 2.48
N ALA A 224 -20.71 -13.03 1.87
CA ALA A 224 -21.02 -11.63 1.66
C ALA A 224 -21.17 -10.88 2.98
N GLU A 225 -21.88 -11.45 3.94
CA GLU A 225 -22.01 -10.93 5.31
C GLU A 225 -20.64 -10.79 5.99
N GLN A 226 -19.82 -11.84 6.02
CA GLN A 226 -18.49 -11.81 6.63
C GLN A 226 -17.60 -10.69 6.07
N HIS A 227 -17.62 -10.49 4.75
CA HIS A 227 -16.85 -9.43 4.12
C HIS A 227 -17.42 -8.03 4.39
N LEU A 228 -18.73 -7.88 4.56
CA LEU A 228 -19.33 -6.60 4.99
C LEU A 228 -18.98 -6.28 6.44
N GLU A 229 -19.04 -7.26 7.34
CA GLU A 229 -18.61 -7.10 8.72
C GLU A 229 -17.13 -6.71 8.79
N ARG A 230 -16.28 -7.35 7.98
CA ARG A 230 -14.87 -6.97 7.88
C ARG A 230 -14.71 -5.55 7.37
N ALA A 231 -15.42 -5.16 6.31
CA ALA A 231 -15.38 -3.80 5.78
C ALA A 231 -15.80 -2.75 6.84
N LEU A 232 -16.82 -3.05 7.64
CA LEU A 232 -17.32 -2.19 8.72
C LEU A 232 -16.39 -2.17 9.94
N SER A 233 -15.66 -3.25 10.22
CA SER A 233 -14.63 -3.26 11.26
C SER A 233 -13.47 -2.31 10.92
N ILE A 234 -13.14 -2.19 9.64
CA ILE A 234 -12.08 -1.30 9.12
C ILE A 234 -12.59 0.14 9.02
N SER A 235 -13.80 0.32 8.47
CA SER A 235 -14.43 1.62 8.28
C SER A 235 -15.87 1.59 8.77
N PRO A 236 -16.11 1.90 10.07
CA PRO A 236 -17.44 1.86 10.67
C PRO A 236 -18.46 2.79 10.01
N ASN A 237 -17.98 3.84 9.33
CA ASN A 237 -18.82 4.85 8.66
C ASN A 237 -19.06 4.56 7.18
N LEU A 238 -18.75 3.34 6.70
CA LEU A 238 -18.99 2.95 5.31
C LEU A 238 -20.48 2.70 5.06
N ASN A 239 -21.24 3.78 4.85
CA ASN A 239 -22.70 3.76 4.70
C ASN A 239 -23.21 2.76 3.66
N VAL A 240 -22.47 2.55 2.56
CA VAL A 240 -22.83 1.57 1.53
C VAL A 240 -22.77 0.13 2.05
N ALA A 241 -21.81 -0.19 2.92
CA ALA A 241 -21.70 -1.49 3.54
C ALA A 241 -22.76 -1.69 4.64
N ILE A 242 -23.06 -0.66 5.44
CA ILE A 242 -24.14 -0.71 6.45
C ILE A 242 -25.47 -1.04 5.78
N LYS A 243 -25.83 -0.28 4.74
CA LYS A 243 -27.09 -0.50 3.99
C LYS A 243 -27.16 -1.89 3.38
N PHE A 244 -26.04 -2.36 2.83
CA PHE A 244 -26.01 -3.66 2.17
C PHE A 244 -26.06 -4.82 3.16
N LEU A 245 -25.43 -4.68 4.33
CA LEU A 245 -25.50 -5.68 5.40
C LEU A 245 -26.93 -5.83 5.92
N GLY A 246 -27.62 -4.70 6.16
CA GLY A 246 -29.04 -4.72 6.51
C GLY A 246 -29.90 -5.43 5.47
N PHE A 247 -29.66 -5.16 4.19
CA PHE A 247 -30.35 -5.86 3.09
C PHE A 247 -30.08 -7.38 3.09
N ILE A 248 -28.85 -7.83 3.35
CA ILE A 248 -28.52 -9.26 3.45
C ILE A 248 -29.20 -9.90 4.66
N HIS A 249 -29.24 -9.22 5.81
CA HIS A 249 -29.93 -9.71 7.01
C HIS A 249 -31.42 -9.89 6.77
N ASP A 250 -32.06 -8.93 6.09
CA ASP A 250 -33.46 -9.04 5.70
C ASP A 250 -33.67 -10.24 4.77
N GLN A 251 -32.85 -10.41 3.74
CA GLN A 251 -32.94 -11.57 2.83
C GLN A 251 -32.85 -12.90 3.57
N LYS A 252 -31.88 -13.05 4.48
CA LYS A 252 -31.69 -14.28 5.27
C LYS A 252 -32.87 -14.58 6.21
N LYS A 253 -33.60 -13.56 6.65
CA LYS A 253 -34.79 -13.71 7.50
C LYS A 253 -36.00 -14.28 6.74
N TYR A 254 -36.05 -14.08 5.42
CA TYR A 254 -37.15 -14.52 4.55
C TYR A 254 -36.78 -15.69 3.62
N SER A 255 -35.59 -16.27 3.80
CA SER A 255 -35.10 -17.47 3.08
C SER A 255 -35.39 -18.74 3.88
#